data_AF-A0A938GMF5-F1
#
_entry.id   AF-A0A938GMF5-F1
#
_cell.length_a   1.000
_cell.length_b   1.000
_cell.length_c   1.000
_cell.angle_alpha   90.00
_cell.angle_beta   90.00
_cell.angle_gamma   90.00
#
_symmetry.space_group_name_H-M   'P 1'
#
loop_
_entity.id
_entity.type
_entity.pdbx_description
1 polymer ?
#
loop_
_entity_poly.entity_id
_entity_poly.type
_entity_poly.pdbx_seq_one_letter_code
_entity_poly.pdbx_strand_id
1 'polypeptide(L)' 'MNLTTTQCLLVASALLAQSAFAASQSFDFKDPKGVNNATFKLDAPLEAISGSASGISGSIQFAPANP' A
#
# COMPACT_ATOMS: atom_id res chain seq x y z
N MET A 1 -37.42 -7.39 -20.59
CA MET A 1 -36.41 -7.99 -19.68
C MET A 1 -37.16 -8.56 -18.51
N ASN A 2 -36.99 -9.85 -18.22
CA ASN A 2 -37.70 -10.59 -17.17
C ASN A 2 -37.09 -10.28 -15.79
N LEU A 3 -37.95 -10.34 -14.75
CA LEU A 3 -37.60 -9.96 -13.37
C LEU A 3 -36.37 -10.71 -12.85
N THR A 4 -36.24 -11.99 -13.20
CA THR A 4 -35.14 -12.88 -12.82
C THR A 4 -33.79 -12.42 -13.40
N THR A 5 -33.75 -11.97 -14.66
CA THR A 5 -32.51 -11.49 -15.31
C THR A 5 -32.04 -10.17 -14.72
N THR A 6 -32.98 -9.31 -14.31
CA THR A 6 -32.66 -8.03 -13.66
C THR A 6 -32.07 -8.25 -12.27
N GLN A 7 -32.59 -9.23 -11.51
CA GLN A 7 -32.04 -9.62 -10.20
C GLN A 7 -30.62 -10.21 -10.31
N CYS A 8 -30.36 -11.07 -11.29
CA CYS A 8 -29.01 -11.60 -11.53
C CYS A 8 -27.99 -10.51 -11.88
N LEU A 9 -28.36 -9.52 -12.71
CA LEU A 9 -27.46 -8.41 -13.05
C LEU A 9 -27.11 -7.54 -11.83
N LEU A 10 -28.09 -7.26 -10.97
CA LEU A 10 -27.89 -6.49 -9.74
C LEU A 10 -26.93 -7.20 -8.78
N VAL A 11 -27.10 -8.50 -8.59
CA VAL A 11 -26.22 -9.32 -7.73
C VAL A 11 -24.80 -9.37 -8.30
N ALA A 12 -24.64 -9.58 -9.62
CA ALA A 12 -23.34 -9.62 -10.27
C ALA A 12 -22.59 -8.28 -10.15
N SER A 13 -23.30 -7.16 -10.26
CA SER A 13 -22.73 -5.81 -10.12
C SER A 13 -22.28 -5.53 -8.68
N ALA A 14 -23.05 -5.97 -7.69
CA ALA A 14 -22.71 -5.81 -6.27
C ALA A 14 -21.46 -6.62 -5.85
N LEU A 15 -21.28 -7.83 -6.42
CA LEU A 15 -20.11 -8.67 -6.15
C LEU A 15 -18.81 -8.06 -6.72
N LEU A 16 -18.88 -7.40 -7.89
CA LEU A 16 -17.72 -6.73 -8.49
C LEU A 16 -17.30 -5.49 -7.69
N ALA A 17 -18.25 -4.77 -7.08
CA ALA A 17 -17.98 -3.58 -6.28
C ALA A 17 -17.22 -3.88 -4.97
N GLN A 18 -17.32 -5.10 -4.42
CA GLN A 18 -16.60 -5.50 -3.21
C GLN A 18 -15.08 -5.58 -3.42
N SER A 19 -14.61 -5.80 -4.65
CA SER A 19 -13.18 -5.86 -4.97
C SER A 19 -12.45 -4.52 -4.88
N ALA A 20 -13.19 -3.40 -4.81
CA ALA A 20 -12.63 -2.06 -4.71
C ALA A 20 -12.28 -1.64 -3.27
N PHE A 21 -12.75 -2.36 -2.25
CA PHE A 21 -12.46 -2.08 -0.85
C PHE A 21 -11.29 -2.94 -0.38
N ALA A 22 -10.06 -2.47 -0.63
CA ALA A 22 -8.89 -3.08 -0.05
C ALA A 22 -8.88 -2.86 1.48
N ALA A 23 -8.80 -3.94 2.25
CA ALA A 23 -8.67 -3.88 3.70
C ALA A 23 -7.36 -3.20 4.12
N SER A 24 -7.30 -2.72 5.37
CA SER A 24 -6.04 -2.21 5.92
C SER A 24 -5.01 -3.33 5.96
N GLN A 25 -3.79 -3.02 5.54
CA GLN A 25 -2.68 -3.95 5.46
C GLN A 25 -1.62 -3.53 6.45
N SER A 26 -1.13 -4.49 7.24
CA SER A 26 -0.03 -4.27 8.17
C SER A 26 1.20 -5.02 7.69
N PHE A 27 2.33 -4.33 7.64
CA PHE A 27 3.62 -4.90 7.26
C PHE A 27 4.61 -4.71 8.40
N ASP A 28 5.19 -5.80 8.87
CA ASP A 28 6.29 -5.76 9.82
C ASP A 28 7.60 -5.56 9.06
N PHE A 29 8.25 -4.42 9.27
CA PHE A 29 9.48 -4.02 8.59
C PHE A 29 10.71 -4.67 9.25
N LYS A 30 10.62 -5.98 9.52
CA LYS A 30 11.75 -6.75 10.05
C LYS A 30 12.85 -6.85 9.00
N ASP A 31 14.08 -6.81 9.49
CA ASP A 31 15.27 -6.94 8.65
C ASP A 31 16.14 -8.14 9.07
N PRO A 32 15.67 -9.39 8.86
CA PRO A 32 16.42 -10.59 9.24
C PRO A 32 17.71 -10.77 8.42
N LYS A 33 17.82 -10.07 7.28
CA LYS A 33 18.98 -10.13 6.39
C LYS A 33 19.96 -8.96 6.59
N GLY A 34 19.59 -7.95 7.38
CA GLY A 34 20.41 -6.76 7.62
C GLY A 34 20.61 -5.89 6.38
N VAL A 35 19.68 -5.92 5.43
CA VAL A 35 19.81 -5.21 4.14
C VAL A 35 18.81 -4.06 3.97
N ASN A 36 17.85 -3.89 4.88
CA ASN A 36 16.93 -2.77 4.83
C ASN A 36 17.67 -1.48 5.14
N ASN A 37 17.51 -0.48 4.27
CA ASN A 37 18.12 0.83 4.45
C ASN A 37 17.19 1.92 3.93
N ALA A 38 17.31 3.11 4.49
CA ALA A 38 16.71 4.32 3.95
C ALA A 38 17.82 5.22 3.43
N THR A 39 17.73 5.62 2.17
CA THR A 39 18.66 6.57 1.58
C THR A 39 18.01 7.94 1.49
N PHE A 40 18.80 8.97 1.75
CA PHE A 40 18.39 10.34 1.51
C PHE A 40 19.39 11.00 0.57
N LYS A 41 18.85 11.82 -0.32
CA LYS A 41 19.60 12.65 -1.22
C LYS A 41 18.99 14.04 -1.14
N LEU A 42 19.81 15.02 -0.82
CA LEU A 42 19.42 16.40 -0.71
C LEU A 42 20.05 17.13 -1.90
N ASP A 43 19.22 17.79 -2.68
CA ASP A 43 19.69 18.68 -3.73
C ASP A 43 20.33 19.91 -3.08
N ALA A 44 21.57 20.21 -3.48
CA ALA A 44 22.27 21.41 -3.04
C ALA A 44 23.02 22.05 -4.22
N PRO A 45 23.20 23.39 -4.21
CA PRO A 45 23.63 24.13 -5.39
C PRO A 45 25.06 23.86 -5.86
N LEU A 46 25.95 23.43 -4.94
CA LEU A 46 27.37 23.22 -5.23
C LEU A 46 27.88 21.81 -4.89
N GLU A 47 27.26 21.11 -3.95
CA GLU A 47 27.66 19.77 -3.54
C GLU A 47 26.43 18.93 -3.19
N ALA A 48 26.40 17.69 -3.69
CA ALA A 48 25.34 16.75 -3.34
C ALA A 48 25.56 16.23 -1.91
N ILE A 49 24.50 16.28 -1.10
CA ILE A 49 24.50 15.66 0.23
C ILE A 49 23.66 14.40 0.14
N SER A 50 24.27 13.25 0.42
CA SER A 50 23.57 11.96 0.44
C SER A 50 24.06 11.08 1.56
N GLY A 51 23.19 10.24 2.09
CA GLY A 51 23.53 9.27 3.12
C GLY A 51 22.59 8.07 3.12
N SER A 52 22.98 7.04 3.88
CA SER A 52 22.21 5.82 4.09
C SER A 52 22.06 5.58 5.59
N ALA A 53 20.85 5.26 6.02
CA ALA A 53 20.52 4.82 7.37
C ALA A 53 20.21 3.32 7.35
N SER A 54 20.86 2.58 8.26
CA SER A 54 20.70 1.13 8.43
C SER A 54 20.12 0.80 9.81
N GLY A 55 19.67 -0.43 10.02
CA GLY A 55 19.10 -0.87 11.31
C GLY A 55 17.66 -0.37 11.55
N ILE A 56 16.94 -0.09 10.47
CA ILE A 56 15.57 0.42 10.51
C ILE A 56 14.61 -0.74 10.79
N SER A 57 13.73 -0.57 11.78
CA SER A 57 12.68 -1.54 12.13
C SER A 57 11.40 -0.80 12.53
N GLY A 58 10.26 -1.48 12.45
CA GLY A 58 8.97 -0.89 12.76
C GLY A 58 7.83 -1.63 12.06
N SER A 59 6.62 -1.07 12.12
CA SER A 59 5.44 -1.63 11.47
C SER A 59 4.78 -0.55 10.62
N ILE A 60 4.35 -0.90 9.41
CA ILE A 60 3.64 -0.01 8.48
C ILE A 60 2.18 -0.45 8.43
N GLN A 61 1.26 0.48 8.75
CA GLN A 61 -0.17 0.28 8.58
C GLN A 61 -0.62 1.13 7.41
N PHE A 62 -1.12 0.47 6.35
CA PHE A 62 -1.73 1.15 5.22
C PHE A 62 -3.24 0.97 5.28
N ALA A 63 -4.00 2.07 5.27
CA ALA A 63 -5.46 2.06 5.22
C ALA A 63 -5.91 2.67 3.89
N PRO A 64 -6.21 1.87 2.85
CA PRO A 64 -6.55 2.39 1.52
C PRO A 64 -7.73 3.37 1.51
N ALA A 65 -8.65 3.22 2.47
CA ALA A 65 -9.80 4.11 2.65
C ALA A 65 -9.45 5.47 3.27
N ASN A 66 -8.25 5.62 3.84
CA ASN A 66 -7.73 6.85 4.45
C ASN A 66 -6.21 6.94 4.20
N PRO A 67 -5.79 7.26 2.96
CA PRO A 67 -4.40 7.24 2.53
C PRO A 67 -3.54 8.36 3.16
#